data_AF-A0A251NTQ4-F1
#
_entry.id   AF-A0A251NTQ4-F1
#
_cell.length_a   1.000
_cell.length_b   1.000
_cell.length_c   1.000
_cell.angle_alpha   90.00
_cell.angle_beta   90.00
_cell.angle_gamma   90.00
#
_symmetry.space_group_name_H-M   'P 1'
#
loop_
_entity.id
_entity.type
_entity.pdbx_description
1 polymer ?
#
loop_
_entity_poly.entity_id
_entity_poly.type
_entity_poly.pdbx_seq_one_letter_code
_entity_poly.pdbx_strand_id
1 'polypeptide(L)'
;MAPLVSVGSLASYVTGLSCALQRKGHLVEVILPKYSNLDLDEVQGLQEIEAECYSYFNGQLHGNRIWTGVVYGIGVTLIQPLYYSSFFNRERVYGYSDDFERFTYFSRASLDYIVKSGKQPDVIHIHNWETAIIGPLFWDIIVKQGLEGTRVLLTCHDLNSQCLEHPEKLALCGLDPARLHRPDRLQDTTKAHLVNVLKGGVVYSNKVVIMSSIHSKGRVIHSLSHGLDHTLNIHKNKVVIAPCGFDNCTWDPSTDNFLPQQYSVKDMKGKAVCKAALQQHLGLSEHSSTILVGCIFSKVSDVDLENLRAVFRKARRIDVQFIIKGISKISSVNKLGLVHEPLKDKNVRFIDGHDEKQSHLIFAGSDIILCQSFHDPVLQVPLKALKYGAAPIAVNSNDDGFRNFVEHDYETTNFSRFISSTFGNMSITQALDEIRNNPSKWKRKIMDAMEMDFSWDAECCDIHASAYTAIKNL
;
A
#
# COMPACT_ATOMS: atom_id res chain seq x y z
N MET A 1 -10.39 4.37 0.90
CA MET A 1 -10.83 2.96 0.87
C MET A 1 -11.20 2.65 -0.56
N ALA A 2 -10.69 1.57 -1.15
CA ALA A 2 -11.10 1.11 -2.47
C ALA A 2 -12.40 0.27 -2.39
N PRO A 3 -13.30 0.29 -3.40
CA PRO A 3 -13.22 1.05 -4.65
C PRO A 3 -13.63 2.52 -4.53
N LEU A 4 -14.32 2.91 -3.44
CA LEU A 4 -14.86 4.27 -3.21
C LEU A 4 -13.95 5.40 -3.70
N VAL A 5 -12.68 5.36 -3.28
CA VAL A 5 -11.62 6.22 -3.79
C VAL A 5 -10.30 5.46 -3.75
N SER A 6 -9.72 5.23 -4.92
CA SER A 6 -8.48 4.47 -5.07
C SER A 6 -7.31 5.39 -5.41
N VAL A 7 -6.60 5.82 -4.37
CA VAL A 7 -5.38 6.63 -4.52
C VAL A 7 -4.27 6.06 -3.62
N GLY A 8 -3.12 5.78 -4.23
CA GLY A 8 -1.96 5.21 -3.54
C GLY A 8 -2.22 3.83 -2.95
N SER A 9 -1.34 3.41 -2.03
CA SER A 9 -1.42 2.10 -1.35
C SER A 9 -2.38 2.09 -0.16
N LEU A 10 -2.71 3.26 0.41
CA LEU A 10 -3.59 3.36 1.57
C LEU A 10 -5.01 2.88 1.25
N ALA A 11 -5.52 3.15 0.04
CA ALA A 11 -6.88 2.79 -0.33
C ALA A 11 -7.11 1.26 -0.31
N SER A 12 -6.21 0.49 -0.93
CA SER A 12 -6.28 -0.98 -0.95
C SER A 12 -5.96 -1.57 0.41
N TYR A 13 -5.03 -0.98 1.17
CA TYR A 13 -4.75 -1.39 2.55
C TYR A 13 -5.97 -1.27 3.46
N VAL A 14 -6.64 -0.12 3.48
CA VAL A 14 -7.81 0.09 4.34
C VAL A 14 -8.89 -0.94 4.02
N THR A 15 -9.17 -1.19 2.74
CA THR A 15 -10.16 -2.20 2.34
C THR A 15 -9.72 -3.61 2.73
N GLY A 16 -8.50 -4.00 2.36
CA GLY A 16 -7.97 -5.35 2.58
C GLY A 16 -7.87 -5.71 4.05
N LEU A 17 -7.28 -4.83 4.86
CA LEU A 17 -7.15 -5.04 6.30
C LEU A 17 -8.52 -5.03 6.99
N SER A 18 -9.42 -4.11 6.65
CA SER A 18 -10.75 -4.06 7.28
C SER A 18 -11.54 -5.34 7.04
N CYS A 19 -11.53 -5.86 5.81
CA CYS A 19 -12.19 -7.12 5.47
C CYS A 19 -11.55 -8.31 6.21
N ALA A 20 -10.22 -8.36 6.26
CA ALA A 20 -9.50 -9.42 6.98
C ALA A 20 -9.79 -9.42 8.48
N LEU A 21 -9.82 -8.24 9.12
CA LEU A 21 -10.18 -8.09 10.53
C LEU A 21 -11.64 -8.47 10.79
N GLN A 22 -12.57 -8.08 9.90
CA GLN A 22 -13.96 -8.47 9.99
C GLN A 22 -14.15 -10.00 9.92
N ARG A 23 -13.43 -10.68 9.01
CA ARG A 23 -13.43 -12.15 8.94
C ARG A 23 -12.89 -12.82 10.21
N LYS A 24 -12.00 -12.15 10.95
CA LYS A 24 -11.53 -12.59 12.27
C LYS A 24 -12.47 -12.20 13.44
N GLY A 25 -13.65 -11.65 13.14
CA GLY A 25 -14.69 -11.36 14.12
C GLY A 25 -14.58 -9.98 14.78
N HIS A 26 -13.75 -9.08 14.25
CA HIS A 26 -13.68 -7.70 14.73
C HIS A 26 -14.75 -6.82 14.08
N LEU A 27 -15.37 -5.94 14.87
CA LEU A 27 -16.20 -4.86 14.33
C LEU A 27 -15.29 -3.75 13.80
N VAL A 28 -15.34 -3.51 12.49
CA VAL A 28 -14.52 -2.50 11.82
C VAL A 28 -15.43 -1.49 11.14
N GLU A 29 -15.12 -0.21 11.36
CA GLU A 29 -15.76 0.91 10.69
C GLU A 29 -14.70 1.86 10.12
N VAL A 30 -15.04 2.51 9.02
CA VAL A 30 -14.13 3.41 8.30
C VAL A 30 -14.79 4.78 8.16
N ILE A 31 -14.14 5.82 8.69
CA ILE A 31 -14.56 7.21 8.53
C ILE A 31 -13.71 7.84 7.42
N LEU A 32 -14.35 8.50 6.46
CA LEU A 32 -13.70 9.16 5.32
C LEU A 32 -14.25 10.57 5.12
N PRO A 33 -13.48 11.49 4.52
CA PRO A 33 -14.06 12.69 3.94
C PRO A 33 -14.99 12.31 2.79
N LYS A 34 -16.09 13.05 2.63
CA LYS A 34 -16.94 12.92 1.44
C LYS A 34 -16.30 13.62 0.24
N TYR A 35 -15.35 12.96 -0.42
CA TYR A 35 -14.74 13.49 -1.64
C TYR A 35 -15.76 13.61 -2.78
N SER A 36 -15.55 14.53 -3.71
CA SER A 36 -16.42 14.70 -4.89
C SER A 36 -16.29 13.58 -5.92
N ASN A 37 -15.15 12.89 -5.94
CA ASN A 37 -14.87 11.77 -6.85
C ASN A 37 -15.10 10.40 -6.21
N LEU A 38 -15.87 10.33 -5.12
CA LEU A 38 -16.29 9.04 -4.55
C LEU A 38 -17.21 8.32 -5.53
N ASP A 39 -16.94 7.04 -5.75
CA ASP A 39 -17.88 6.14 -6.41
C ASP A 39 -18.96 5.71 -5.40
N LEU A 40 -20.06 6.46 -5.36
CA LEU A 40 -21.12 6.24 -4.37
C LEU A 40 -22.02 5.03 -4.71
N ASP A 41 -21.97 4.53 -5.94
CA ASP A 41 -22.74 3.35 -6.36
C ASP A 41 -22.23 2.08 -5.64
N GLU A 42 -20.98 2.11 -5.20
CA GLU A 42 -20.34 1.06 -4.40
C GLU A 42 -20.81 1.07 -2.92
N VAL A 43 -21.55 2.08 -2.48
CA VAL A 43 -22.05 2.19 -1.09
C VAL A 43 -23.47 1.67 -0.97
N GLN A 44 -23.61 0.51 -0.32
CA GLN A 44 -24.91 -0.07 -0.02
C GLN A 44 -25.59 0.70 1.12
N GLY A 45 -26.86 1.06 0.93
CA GLY A 45 -27.67 1.71 1.95
C GLY A 45 -27.19 3.11 2.34
N LEU A 46 -26.58 3.84 1.40
CA LEU A 46 -26.11 5.20 1.64
C LEU A 46 -27.27 6.12 2.08
N GLN A 47 -27.15 6.71 3.27
CA GLN A 47 -28.14 7.64 3.81
C GLN A 47 -27.48 8.75 4.62
N GLU A 48 -28.08 9.96 4.57
CA GLU A 48 -27.72 11.07 5.44
C GLU A 48 -28.35 10.85 6.82
N ILE A 49 -27.56 11.02 7.88
CA ILE A 49 -28.07 11.04 9.26
C ILE A 49 -28.58 12.44 9.55
N GLU A 50 -29.86 12.56 9.90
CA GLU A 50 -30.46 13.80 10.40
C GLU A 50 -29.98 14.08 11.84
N ALA A 51 -28.75 14.57 11.95
CA ALA A 51 -28.16 14.95 13.23
C ALA A 51 -27.31 16.22 13.11
N GLU A 52 -27.46 17.10 14.09
CA GLU A 52 -26.62 18.28 14.25
C GLU A 52 -25.22 17.88 14.72
N CYS A 53 -24.28 17.82 13.78
CA CYS A 53 -22.87 17.53 14.02
C CYS A 53 -22.01 18.78 13.77
N TYR A 54 -21.52 19.39 14.85
CA TYR A 54 -20.67 20.58 14.80
C TYR A 54 -19.25 20.27 15.27
N SER A 55 -18.27 20.87 14.61
CA SER A 55 -16.86 20.69 14.93
C SER A 55 -16.16 22.02 15.06
N TYR A 56 -15.28 22.15 16.05
CA TYR A 56 -14.48 23.36 16.22
C TYR A 56 -13.47 23.48 15.07
N PHE A 57 -13.45 24.62 14.41
CA PHE A 57 -12.37 24.98 13.52
C PHE A 57 -12.19 26.50 13.44
N ASN A 58 -10.94 26.96 13.59
CA ASN A 58 -10.54 28.36 13.46
C ASN A 58 -11.40 29.33 14.29
N GLY A 59 -11.59 29.02 15.58
CA GLY A 59 -12.31 29.88 16.51
C GLY A 59 -13.84 29.73 16.52
N GLN A 60 -14.43 28.88 15.67
CA GLN A 60 -15.89 28.75 15.55
C GLN A 60 -16.32 27.28 15.42
N LEU A 61 -17.60 27.01 15.67
CA LEU A 61 -18.23 25.71 15.42
C LEU A 61 -18.82 25.68 14.01
N HIS A 62 -18.49 24.65 13.23
CA HIS A 62 -18.94 24.48 11.86
C HIS A 62 -19.75 23.21 11.71
N GLY A 63 -20.89 23.28 11.03
CA GLY A 63 -21.77 22.14 10.80
C GLY A 63 -21.25 21.17 9.75
N ASN A 64 -21.60 19.90 9.91
CA ASN A 64 -21.26 18.79 9.03
C ASN A 64 -22.52 17.98 8.70
N ARG A 65 -22.59 17.47 7.47
CA ARG A 65 -23.49 16.36 7.12
C ARG A 65 -22.76 15.05 7.28
N ILE A 66 -23.43 14.09 7.89
CA ILE A 66 -22.91 12.75 8.12
C ILE A 66 -23.68 11.78 7.25
N TRP A 67 -22.95 11.01 6.45
CA TRP A 67 -23.53 9.96 5.63
C TRP A 67 -23.05 8.61 6.11
N THR A 68 -23.91 7.61 6.10
CA THR A 68 -23.54 6.24 6.47
C THR A 68 -23.97 5.26 5.41
N GLY A 69 -23.24 4.16 5.31
CA GLY A 69 -23.54 3.04 4.42
C GLY A 69 -22.56 1.90 4.66
N VAL A 70 -22.56 0.93 3.75
CA VAL A 70 -21.74 -0.29 3.87
C VAL A 70 -20.99 -0.55 2.56
N VAL A 71 -19.71 -0.88 2.67
CA VAL A 71 -18.85 -1.30 1.54
C VAL A 71 -18.13 -2.58 1.92
N TYR A 72 -18.32 -3.66 1.15
CA TYR A 72 -17.80 -5.00 1.45
C TYR A 72 -18.09 -5.48 2.89
N GLY A 73 -19.28 -5.17 3.41
CA GLY A 73 -19.66 -5.49 4.79
C GLY A 73 -19.06 -4.56 5.86
N ILE A 74 -18.19 -3.63 5.49
CA ILE A 74 -17.58 -2.64 6.41
C ILE A 74 -18.48 -1.41 6.51
N GLY A 75 -18.80 -0.99 7.74
CA GLY A 75 -19.53 0.25 7.98
C GLY A 75 -18.70 1.45 7.58
N VAL A 76 -19.21 2.30 6.69
CA VAL A 76 -18.55 3.52 6.22
C VAL A 76 -19.32 4.74 6.68
N THR A 77 -18.61 5.71 7.26
CA THR A 77 -19.14 7.05 7.54
C THR A 77 -18.42 8.08 6.68
N LEU A 78 -19.17 8.94 5.97
CA LEU A 78 -18.63 10.05 5.21
C LEU A 78 -18.94 11.38 5.91
N ILE A 79 -17.92 12.19 6.15
CA ILE A 79 -18.06 13.53 6.73
C ILE A 79 -18.01 14.56 5.62
N GLN A 80 -19.08 15.35 5.50
CA GLN A 80 -19.18 16.45 4.54
C GLN A 80 -19.28 17.79 5.29
N PRO A 81 -18.23 18.64 5.24
CA PRO A 81 -18.28 19.97 5.82
C PRO A 81 -19.31 20.85 5.10
N LEU A 82 -20.11 21.63 5.83
CA LEU A 82 -21.07 22.57 5.23
C LEU A 82 -20.39 23.90 4.86
N TYR A 83 -19.69 24.53 5.80
CA TYR A 83 -19.02 25.81 5.58
C TYR A 83 -17.76 25.64 4.70
N TYR A 84 -16.92 24.66 5.03
CA TYR A 84 -15.72 24.32 4.27
C TYR A 84 -15.97 23.27 3.18
N SER A 85 -17.11 23.37 2.48
CA SER A 85 -17.53 22.37 1.49
C SER A 85 -16.50 22.15 0.37
N SER A 86 -15.72 23.19 0.04
CA SER A 86 -14.63 23.12 -0.93
C SER A 86 -13.44 22.27 -0.47
N PHE A 87 -13.30 21.89 0.81
CA PHE A 87 -12.17 21.07 1.27
C PHE A 87 -12.15 19.70 0.59
N PHE A 88 -13.29 19.06 0.40
CA PHE A 88 -13.34 17.71 -0.20
C PHE A 88 -14.10 17.65 -1.52
N ASN A 89 -14.72 18.77 -1.93
CA ASN A 89 -15.34 18.91 -3.24
C ASN A 89 -14.32 19.44 -4.29
N ARG A 90 -13.28 18.64 -4.60
CA ARG A 90 -12.22 18.98 -5.57
C ARG A 90 -11.78 17.76 -6.38
N GLU A 91 -11.12 18.01 -7.51
CA GLU A 91 -10.67 16.98 -8.45
C GLU A 91 -9.73 15.92 -7.84
N ARG A 92 -8.78 16.36 -7.00
CA ARG A 92 -7.75 15.49 -6.40
C ARG A 92 -8.07 15.23 -4.94
N VAL A 93 -7.56 14.12 -4.42
CA VAL A 93 -7.67 13.77 -3.00
C VAL A 93 -6.69 14.62 -2.16
N TYR A 94 -5.45 14.75 -2.63
CA TYR A 94 -4.35 15.47 -1.98
C TYR A 94 -3.49 16.20 -3.02
N GLY A 95 -2.48 16.93 -2.54
CA GLY A 95 -1.56 17.75 -3.31
C GLY A 95 -1.99 19.22 -3.42
N TYR A 96 -2.85 19.70 -2.53
CA TYR A 96 -3.21 21.11 -2.44
C TYR A 96 -2.37 21.81 -1.36
N SER A 97 -2.23 23.13 -1.51
CA SER A 97 -1.48 23.96 -0.55
C SER A 97 -2.14 24.04 0.83
N ASP A 98 -3.43 23.73 0.92
CA ASP A 98 -4.24 23.73 2.14
C ASP A 98 -4.54 22.31 2.67
N ASP A 99 -3.77 21.29 2.26
CA ASP A 99 -4.01 19.92 2.71
C ASP A 99 -3.94 19.78 4.23
N PHE A 100 -3.04 20.52 4.90
CA PHE A 100 -2.97 20.51 6.35
C PHE A 100 -4.32 20.93 6.96
N GLU A 101 -4.90 22.04 6.53
CA GLU A 101 -6.17 22.57 7.02
C GLU A 101 -7.32 21.59 6.73
N ARG A 102 -7.35 21.04 5.50
CA ARG A 102 -8.37 20.08 5.06
C ARG A 102 -8.39 18.85 5.98
N PHE A 103 -7.25 18.20 6.14
CA PHE A 103 -7.16 16.96 6.91
C PHE A 103 -7.21 17.19 8.43
N THR A 104 -6.79 18.36 8.90
CA THR A 104 -6.97 18.78 10.30
C THR A 104 -8.45 18.99 10.64
N TYR A 105 -9.22 19.64 9.75
CA TYR A 105 -10.67 19.77 9.90
C TYR A 105 -11.33 18.39 9.95
N PHE A 106 -11.00 17.51 9.00
CA PHE A 106 -11.56 16.16 8.95
C PHE A 106 -11.22 15.34 10.20
N SER A 107 -9.97 15.39 10.67
CA SER A 107 -9.53 14.72 11.88
C SER A 107 -10.33 15.16 13.10
N ARG A 108 -10.53 16.49 13.25
CA ARG A 108 -11.33 17.05 14.33
C ARG A 108 -12.80 16.62 14.23
N ALA A 109 -13.40 16.74 13.05
CA ALA A 109 -14.80 16.37 12.82
C ALA A 109 -15.07 14.87 13.01
N SER A 110 -14.10 14.01 12.69
CA SER A 110 -14.19 12.57 12.93
C SER A 110 -14.28 12.25 14.42
N LEU A 111 -13.46 12.90 15.25
CA LEU A 111 -13.50 12.72 16.70
C LEU A 111 -14.79 13.27 17.31
N ASP A 112 -15.21 14.48 16.89
CA ASP A 112 -16.47 15.07 17.36
C ASP A 112 -17.68 14.17 16.97
N TYR A 113 -17.66 13.55 15.78
CA TYR A 113 -18.67 12.56 15.38
C TYR A 113 -18.65 11.30 16.25
N ILE A 114 -17.47 10.73 16.55
CA ILE A 114 -17.36 9.53 17.41
C ILE A 114 -17.99 9.81 18.78
N VAL A 115 -17.65 10.95 19.39
CA VAL A 115 -18.23 11.37 20.68
C VAL A 115 -19.74 11.57 20.57
N LYS A 116 -20.20 12.34 19.56
CA LYS A 116 -21.62 12.68 19.39
C LYS A 116 -22.50 11.47 19.13
N SER A 117 -21.98 10.49 18.39
CA SER A 117 -22.68 9.23 18.08
C SER A 117 -22.68 8.24 19.25
N GLY A 118 -21.98 8.53 20.35
CA GLY A 118 -21.87 7.64 21.51
C GLY A 118 -21.07 6.36 21.23
N LYS A 119 -20.30 6.33 20.12
CA LYS A 119 -19.43 5.20 19.80
C LYS A 119 -18.28 5.13 20.81
N GLN A 120 -17.98 3.92 21.28
CA GLN A 120 -16.87 3.64 22.18
C GLN A 120 -15.93 2.61 21.54
N PRO A 121 -15.16 3.00 20.50
CA PRO A 121 -14.24 2.07 19.87
C PRO A 121 -13.13 1.67 20.86
N ASP A 122 -12.74 0.38 20.86
CA ASP A 122 -11.55 -0.06 21.60
C ASP A 122 -10.30 0.67 21.08
N VAL A 123 -10.21 0.84 19.76
CA VAL A 123 -9.07 1.46 19.08
C VAL A 123 -9.55 2.43 17.99
N ILE A 124 -8.96 3.62 17.96
CA ILE A 124 -8.99 4.53 16.82
C ILE A 124 -7.71 4.29 16.00
N HIS A 125 -7.88 3.78 14.79
CA HIS A 125 -6.78 3.49 13.87
C HIS A 125 -6.61 4.61 12.85
N ILE A 126 -5.51 5.34 12.98
CA ILE A 126 -5.14 6.48 12.15
C ILE A 126 -4.02 6.11 11.16
N HIS A 127 -3.95 6.84 10.06
CA HIS A 127 -3.10 6.54 8.92
C HIS A 127 -2.33 7.77 8.45
N ASN A 128 -1.01 7.58 8.25
CA ASN A 128 -0.08 8.55 7.70
C ASN A 128 -0.15 9.92 8.41
N TRP A 129 0.38 10.97 7.78
CA TRP A 129 0.38 12.31 8.33
C TRP A 129 -1.03 12.92 8.29
N GLU A 130 -1.84 12.55 7.31
CA GLU A 130 -3.17 13.12 7.06
C GLU A 130 -4.08 13.00 8.28
N THR A 131 -3.98 11.90 9.04
CA THR A 131 -4.78 11.72 10.28
C THR A 131 -3.93 11.64 11.54
N ALA A 132 -2.61 11.83 11.46
CA ALA A 132 -1.71 11.79 12.62
C ALA A 132 -2.05 12.85 13.69
N ILE A 133 -2.65 13.98 13.30
CA ILE A 133 -3.08 15.04 14.22
C ILE A 133 -4.19 14.57 15.18
N ILE A 134 -4.90 13.47 14.87
CA ILE A 134 -5.83 12.82 15.80
C ILE A 134 -5.13 12.44 17.11
N GLY A 135 -3.85 12.03 17.07
CA GLY A 135 -3.11 11.67 18.28
C GLY A 135 -3.18 12.76 19.38
N PRO A 136 -2.59 13.95 19.15
CA PRO A 136 -2.69 15.04 20.14
C PRO A 136 -4.13 15.52 20.37
N LEU A 137 -4.99 15.60 19.34
CA LEU A 137 -6.41 15.96 19.52
C LEU A 137 -7.14 15.03 20.49
N PHE A 138 -6.89 13.73 20.36
CA PHE A 138 -7.50 12.70 21.16
C PHE A 138 -7.15 12.90 22.63
N TRP A 139 -5.86 12.94 22.95
CA TRP A 139 -5.40 13.03 24.35
C TRP A 139 -5.66 14.38 25.00
N ASP A 140 -5.60 15.47 24.24
CA ASP A 140 -5.72 16.82 24.80
C ASP A 140 -7.18 17.24 25.01
N ILE A 141 -8.09 16.76 24.15
CA ILE A 141 -9.45 17.30 24.08
C ILE A 141 -10.54 16.22 24.20
N ILE A 142 -10.35 15.06 23.57
CA ILE A 142 -11.44 14.12 23.32
C ILE A 142 -11.52 12.99 24.36
N VAL A 143 -10.39 12.51 24.88
CA VAL A 143 -10.32 11.33 25.76
C VAL A 143 -11.24 11.42 26.98
N LYS A 144 -11.44 12.62 27.53
CA LYS A 144 -12.29 12.89 28.72
C LYS A 144 -13.79 12.96 28.40
N GLN A 145 -14.19 12.69 27.16
CA GLN A 145 -15.59 12.75 26.71
C GLN A 145 -16.19 11.34 26.58
N GLY A 146 -15.78 10.43 27.48
CA GLY A 146 -16.27 9.04 27.48
C GLY A 146 -15.46 8.07 26.61
N LEU A 147 -14.21 8.40 26.29
CA LEU A 147 -13.30 7.59 25.47
C LEU A 147 -12.02 7.22 26.21
N GLU A 148 -12.05 7.19 27.55
CA GLU A 148 -10.88 6.90 28.39
C GLU A 148 -10.32 5.49 28.18
N GLY A 149 -11.17 4.54 27.77
CA GLY A 149 -10.78 3.18 27.41
C GLY A 149 -10.22 3.05 25.99
N THR A 150 -10.43 4.04 25.12
CA THR A 150 -10.02 3.99 23.72
C THR A 150 -8.52 4.23 23.57
N ARG A 151 -7.88 3.52 22.64
CA ARG A 151 -6.45 3.63 22.33
C ARG A 151 -6.24 4.06 20.89
N VAL A 152 -5.09 4.67 20.60
CA VAL A 152 -4.75 5.18 19.28
C VAL A 152 -3.65 4.32 18.67
N LEU A 153 -3.86 3.82 17.45
CA LEU A 153 -2.85 3.13 16.65
C LEU A 153 -2.61 3.91 15.37
N LEU A 154 -1.35 4.18 15.04
CA LEU A 154 -0.95 4.80 13.77
C LEU A 154 -0.37 3.75 12.83
N THR A 155 -0.81 3.73 11.57
CA THR A 155 -0.07 3.06 10.48
C THR A 155 0.56 4.10 9.56
N CYS A 156 1.86 3.94 9.27
CA CYS A 156 2.59 4.71 8.28
C CYS A 156 2.89 3.86 7.04
N HIS A 157 2.45 4.31 5.87
CA HIS A 157 2.78 3.72 4.57
C HIS A 157 4.09 4.26 3.98
N ASP A 158 4.46 5.47 4.38
CA ASP A 158 5.65 6.17 3.96
C ASP A 158 6.06 7.12 5.10
N LEU A 159 7.37 7.27 5.31
CA LEU A 159 7.95 8.20 6.29
C LEU A 159 8.47 9.48 5.63
N ASN A 160 8.49 9.57 4.30
CA ASN A 160 8.91 10.77 3.58
C ASN A 160 7.83 11.86 3.62
N SER A 161 6.55 11.47 3.55
CA SER A 161 5.41 12.40 3.62
C SER A 161 5.05 12.73 5.07
N GLN A 162 5.67 13.78 5.64
CA GLN A 162 5.58 14.08 7.09
C GLN A 162 4.66 15.25 7.46
N CYS A 163 4.36 16.14 6.51
CA CYS A 163 3.67 17.43 6.68
C CYS A 163 4.33 18.32 7.76
N LEU A 164 5.08 19.32 7.28
CA LEU A 164 5.74 20.32 8.13
C LEU A 164 4.98 21.64 8.05
N GLU A 165 4.60 22.20 9.19
CA GLU A 165 3.75 23.39 9.25
C GLU A 165 4.16 24.35 10.36
N HIS A 166 3.66 25.58 10.28
CA HIS A 166 3.85 26.56 11.34
C HIS A 166 3.04 26.18 12.59
N PRO A 167 3.62 26.25 13.81
CA PRO A 167 2.96 25.83 15.05
C PRO A 167 1.59 26.47 15.27
N GLU A 168 1.42 27.73 14.88
CA GLU A 168 0.18 28.49 15.06
C GLU A 168 -1.02 27.83 14.38
N LYS A 169 -0.79 27.09 13.28
CA LYS A 169 -1.84 26.37 12.59
C LYS A 169 -2.48 25.26 13.45
N LEU A 170 -1.81 24.77 14.50
CA LEU A 170 -2.41 23.80 15.43
C LEU A 170 -3.66 24.38 16.13
N ALA A 171 -3.69 25.69 16.38
CA ALA A 171 -4.83 26.37 16.98
C ALA A 171 -6.11 26.27 16.13
N LEU A 172 -6.00 26.01 14.81
CA LEU A 172 -7.15 25.82 13.93
C LEU A 172 -8.07 24.70 14.44
N CYS A 173 -7.54 23.65 15.06
CA CYS A 173 -8.36 22.54 15.60
C CYS A 173 -8.53 22.59 17.14
N GLY A 174 -8.13 23.69 17.77
CA GLY A 174 -8.27 23.90 19.21
C GLY A 174 -7.11 23.34 20.04
N LEU A 175 -6.02 22.92 19.39
CA LEU A 175 -4.79 22.54 20.08
C LEU A 175 -3.98 23.77 20.48
N ASP A 176 -3.20 23.66 21.56
CA ASP A 176 -2.30 24.72 22.04
C ASP A 176 -0.92 24.62 21.36
N PRO A 177 -0.55 25.59 20.49
CA PRO A 177 0.74 25.59 19.81
C PRO A 177 1.95 25.58 20.76
N ALA A 178 1.92 26.39 21.82
CA ALA A 178 3.07 26.58 22.71
C ALA A 178 3.36 25.29 23.50
N ARG A 179 2.31 24.56 23.87
CA ARG A 179 2.43 23.27 24.55
C ARG A 179 2.92 22.15 23.64
N LEU A 180 2.59 22.18 22.36
CA LEU A 180 2.89 21.10 21.41
C LEU A 180 4.16 21.32 20.58
N HIS A 181 4.61 22.56 20.43
CA HIS A 181 5.84 22.90 19.72
C HIS A 181 7.07 22.67 20.60
N ARG A 182 7.32 21.40 20.92
CA ARG A 182 8.44 20.95 21.74
C ARG A 182 9.17 19.75 21.12
N PRO A 183 10.47 19.55 21.40
CA PRO A 183 11.24 18.44 20.86
C PRO A 183 10.63 17.06 21.17
N ASP A 184 10.07 16.88 22.37
CA ASP A 184 9.42 15.66 22.85
C ASP A 184 7.97 15.50 22.36
N ARG A 185 7.49 16.44 21.53
CA ARG A 185 6.14 16.53 20.98
C ARG A 185 6.19 16.66 19.46
N LEU A 186 5.62 17.71 18.88
CA LEU A 186 5.46 17.85 17.43
C LEU A 186 6.61 18.62 16.77
N GLN A 187 7.54 19.23 17.50
CA GLN A 187 8.60 20.03 16.86
C GLN A 187 9.43 19.19 15.90
N ASP A 188 9.66 19.69 14.68
CA ASP A 188 10.47 18.98 13.70
C ASP A 188 11.95 18.91 14.13
N THR A 189 12.61 17.77 13.86
CA THR A 189 14.02 17.55 14.23
C THR A 189 14.97 18.42 13.40
N THR A 190 14.66 18.65 12.11
CA THR A 190 15.54 19.37 11.17
C THR A 190 15.20 20.84 11.06
N LYS A 191 13.92 21.18 11.13
CA LYS A 191 13.36 22.54 11.04
C LYS A 191 12.65 22.88 12.34
N ALA A 192 13.42 23.12 13.40
CA ALA A 192 12.90 23.32 14.76
C ALA A 192 11.85 24.44 14.93
N HIS A 193 11.72 25.38 13.98
CA HIS A 193 10.67 26.40 13.96
C HIS A 193 9.32 25.89 13.45
N LEU A 194 9.25 24.66 12.92
CA LEU A 194 8.05 24.01 12.41
C LEU A 194 7.61 22.87 13.33
N VAL A 195 6.35 22.48 13.15
CA VAL A 195 5.79 21.22 13.65
C VAL A 195 5.75 20.18 12.55
N ASN A 196 5.91 18.92 12.94
CA ASN A 196 5.87 17.74 12.09
C ASN A 196 4.67 16.89 12.52
N VAL A 197 3.65 16.84 11.67
CA VAL A 197 2.36 16.22 12.02
C VAL A 197 2.51 14.71 12.16
N LEU A 198 3.27 14.07 11.27
CA LEU A 198 3.54 12.63 11.36
C LEU A 198 4.30 12.27 12.63
N LYS A 199 5.31 13.07 13.02
CA LYS A 199 6.01 12.93 14.30
C LYS A 199 5.02 12.97 15.46
N GLY A 200 4.05 13.89 15.43
CA GLY A 200 2.96 13.96 16.40
C GLY A 200 2.19 12.65 16.51
N GLY A 201 1.81 12.07 15.38
CA GLY A 201 1.16 10.75 15.34
C GLY A 201 2.02 9.65 15.98
N VAL A 202 3.33 9.62 15.68
CA VAL A 202 4.26 8.66 16.30
C VAL A 202 4.34 8.86 17.81
N VAL A 203 4.45 10.10 18.29
CA VAL A 203 4.58 10.41 19.72
C VAL A 203 3.31 10.04 20.49
N TYR A 204 2.13 10.39 19.95
CA TYR A 204 0.86 10.29 20.66
C TYR A 204 0.10 8.96 20.46
N SER A 205 0.50 8.09 19.52
CA SER A 205 -0.15 6.78 19.38
C SER A 205 0.35 5.77 20.41
N ASN A 206 -0.51 4.88 20.90
CA ASN A 206 -0.13 3.78 21.79
C ASN A 206 0.72 2.72 21.06
N LYS A 207 0.44 2.50 19.77
CA LYS A 207 1.22 1.63 18.87
C LYS A 207 1.43 2.32 17.53
N VAL A 208 2.55 2.01 16.87
CA VAL A 208 2.87 2.49 15.53
C VAL A 208 3.21 1.28 14.66
N VAL A 209 2.50 1.11 13.56
CA VAL A 209 2.79 0.13 12.53
C VAL A 209 3.44 0.87 11.35
N ILE A 210 4.57 0.37 10.86
CA ILE A 210 5.17 0.88 9.62
C ILE A 210 5.04 -0.21 8.57
N MET A 211 4.43 0.13 7.43
CA MET A 211 4.25 -0.80 6.34
C MET A 211 5.56 -0.98 5.59
N SER A 212 6.15 -2.16 5.68
CA SER A 212 7.29 -2.55 4.86
C SER A 212 7.26 -4.05 4.59
N SER A 213 7.30 -4.41 3.32
CA SER A 213 7.34 -5.83 2.92
C SER A 213 8.75 -6.41 3.05
N ILE A 214 9.79 -5.56 2.93
CA ILE A 214 11.15 -6.03 2.70
C ILE A 214 12.15 -5.52 3.75
N HIS A 215 11.93 -4.36 4.37
CA HIS A 215 12.89 -3.76 5.30
C HIS A 215 12.61 -4.19 6.75
N SER A 216 13.68 -4.49 7.50
CA SER A 216 13.63 -4.73 8.94
C SER A 216 13.33 -3.43 9.69
N LYS A 217 12.90 -3.56 10.95
CA LYS A 217 12.71 -2.40 11.82
C LYS A 217 13.98 -1.59 12.00
N GLY A 218 15.13 -2.22 12.21
CA GLY A 218 16.41 -1.53 12.33
C GLY A 218 16.70 -0.66 11.12
N ARG A 219 16.56 -1.22 9.91
CA ARG A 219 16.80 -0.48 8.66
C ARG A 219 15.81 0.67 8.45
N VAL A 220 14.54 0.49 8.82
CA VAL A 220 13.54 1.56 8.75
C VAL A 220 13.92 2.72 9.68
N ILE A 221 14.30 2.44 10.91
CA ILE A 221 14.65 3.46 11.92
C ILE A 221 15.95 4.19 11.54
N HIS A 222 16.98 3.46 11.09
CA HIS A 222 18.31 4.03 10.88
C HIS A 222 18.52 4.64 9.49
N SER A 223 17.88 4.11 8.44
CA SER A 223 18.20 4.50 7.05
C SER A 223 17.02 5.05 6.27
N LEU A 224 15.77 4.77 6.69
CA LEU A 224 14.56 5.15 5.95
C LEU A 224 13.61 6.01 6.80
N SER A 225 14.13 6.64 7.86
CA SER A 225 13.33 7.41 8.81
C SER A 225 13.11 8.86 8.41
N HIS A 226 13.82 9.35 7.38
CA HIS A 226 13.67 10.71 6.85
C HIS A 226 13.75 11.81 7.92
N GLY A 227 14.67 11.70 8.90
CA GLY A 227 14.84 12.66 10.00
C GLY A 227 14.00 12.37 11.25
N LEU A 228 13.24 11.27 11.25
CA LEU A 228 12.52 10.75 12.42
C LEU A 228 13.30 9.68 13.18
N ASP A 229 14.56 9.38 12.85
CA ASP A 229 15.40 8.35 13.47
C ASP A 229 15.38 8.46 15.00
N HIS A 230 15.65 9.66 15.53
CA HIS A 230 15.65 9.92 16.96
C HIS A 230 14.29 9.64 17.60
N THR A 231 13.21 10.13 16.99
CA THR A 231 11.83 9.94 17.50
C THR A 231 11.45 8.46 17.49
N LEU A 232 11.70 7.76 16.38
CA LEU A 232 11.41 6.35 16.23
C LEU A 232 12.24 5.50 17.19
N ASN A 233 13.49 5.88 17.46
CA ASN A 233 14.34 5.18 18.41
C ASN A 233 13.85 5.35 19.86
N ILE A 234 13.42 6.55 20.26
CA ILE A 234 12.77 6.79 21.57
C ILE A 234 11.52 5.91 21.70
N HIS A 235 10.74 5.81 20.63
CA HIS A 235 9.48 5.08 20.61
C HIS A 235 9.59 3.64 20.07
N LYS A 236 10.80 3.08 19.97
CA LYS A 236 11.04 1.81 19.28
C LYS A 236 10.21 0.64 19.81
N ASN A 237 9.88 0.63 21.11
CA ASN A 237 9.13 -0.46 21.74
C ASN A 237 7.67 -0.53 21.26
N LYS A 238 7.10 0.60 20.82
CA LYS A 238 5.74 0.63 20.27
C LYS A 238 5.69 0.57 18.74
N VAL A 239 6.84 0.60 18.07
CA VAL A 239 6.96 0.47 16.61
C VAL A 239 7.02 -1.01 16.22
N VAL A 240 6.21 -1.42 15.27
CA VAL A 240 6.23 -2.74 14.62
C VAL A 240 6.21 -2.59 13.10
N ILE A 241 6.77 -3.56 12.38
CA ILE A 241 6.76 -3.59 10.91
C ILE A 241 5.71 -4.59 10.45
N ALA A 242 4.87 -4.22 9.50
CA ALA A 242 3.90 -5.11 8.87
C ALA A 242 4.10 -5.14 7.34
N PRO A 243 3.99 -6.30 6.69
CA PRO A 243 4.06 -6.38 5.24
C PRO A 243 2.76 -5.87 4.59
N CYS A 244 2.84 -5.45 3.34
CA CYS A 244 1.65 -5.30 2.50
C CYS A 244 1.10 -6.70 2.17
N GLY A 245 -0.23 -6.85 2.18
CA GLY A 245 -0.92 -8.03 1.66
C GLY A 245 -1.49 -7.77 0.27
N PHE A 246 -2.20 -8.76 -0.26
CA PHE A 246 -3.01 -8.63 -1.47
C PHE A 246 -4.36 -9.33 -1.30
N ASP A 247 -5.33 -9.00 -2.15
CA ASP A 247 -6.63 -9.65 -2.13
C ASP A 247 -6.58 -11.01 -2.83
N ASN A 248 -6.59 -12.07 -2.02
CA ASN A 248 -6.57 -13.44 -2.50
C ASN A 248 -7.93 -13.90 -3.09
N CYS A 249 -9.03 -13.18 -2.85
CA CYS A 249 -10.31 -13.52 -3.49
C CYS A 249 -10.30 -13.12 -4.98
N THR A 250 -9.70 -11.98 -5.29
CA THR A 250 -9.54 -11.52 -6.69
C THR A 250 -8.35 -12.19 -7.37
N TRP A 251 -7.24 -12.38 -6.66
CA TRP A 251 -5.97 -12.86 -7.23
C TRP A 251 -5.65 -14.30 -6.83
N ASP A 252 -6.45 -15.26 -7.31
CA ASP A 252 -6.15 -16.69 -7.11
C ASP A 252 -6.33 -17.49 -8.42
N PRO A 253 -5.27 -18.08 -8.99
CA PRO A 253 -5.36 -18.81 -10.25
C PRO A 253 -6.31 -20.02 -10.22
N SER A 254 -6.71 -20.49 -9.03
CA SER A 254 -7.65 -21.61 -8.89
C SER A 254 -9.11 -21.20 -9.04
N THR A 255 -9.42 -19.91 -8.91
CA THR A 255 -10.78 -19.36 -9.02
C THR A 255 -10.89 -18.16 -9.96
N ASP A 256 -9.76 -17.72 -10.52
CA ASP A 256 -9.68 -16.59 -11.44
C ASP A 256 -10.40 -16.90 -12.77
N ASN A 257 -11.50 -16.19 -12.99
CA ASN A 257 -12.35 -16.35 -14.18
C ASN A 257 -11.81 -15.60 -15.40
N PHE A 258 -10.76 -14.78 -15.25
CA PHE A 258 -10.09 -14.15 -16.38
C PHE A 258 -9.14 -15.10 -17.12
N LEU A 259 -8.75 -16.21 -16.47
CA LEU A 259 -7.84 -17.19 -17.04
C LEU A 259 -8.56 -18.10 -18.04
N PRO A 260 -7.93 -18.45 -19.17
CA PRO A 260 -8.47 -19.44 -20.10
C PRO A 260 -8.58 -20.83 -19.46
N GLN A 261 -7.71 -21.13 -18.49
CA GLN A 261 -7.79 -22.34 -17.68
C GLN A 261 -7.24 -22.07 -16.28
N GLN A 262 -8.08 -22.27 -15.27
CA GLN A 262 -7.70 -22.20 -13.87
C GLN A 262 -6.69 -23.29 -13.50
N TYR A 263 -5.86 -23.02 -12.52
CA TYR A 263 -4.83 -23.95 -12.04
C TYR A 263 -4.51 -23.72 -10.57
N SER A 264 -3.79 -24.66 -9.97
CA SER A 264 -3.35 -24.56 -8.58
C SER A 264 -1.96 -25.14 -8.42
N VAL A 265 -1.35 -24.96 -7.25
CA VAL A 265 -0.06 -25.60 -6.95
C VAL A 265 -0.10 -27.13 -7.12
N LYS A 266 -1.26 -27.76 -6.90
CA LYS A 266 -1.47 -29.21 -7.06
C LYS A 266 -1.60 -29.63 -8.53
N ASP A 267 -2.12 -28.77 -9.39
CA ASP A 267 -2.24 -28.99 -10.83
C ASP A 267 -1.88 -27.73 -11.62
N MET A 268 -0.63 -27.70 -12.10
CA MET A 268 -0.04 -26.57 -12.84
C MET A 268 -0.31 -26.60 -14.35
N LYS A 269 -1.08 -27.58 -14.86
CA LYS A 269 -1.32 -27.71 -16.31
C LYS A 269 -1.94 -26.46 -16.93
N GLY A 270 -2.88 -25.82 -16.22
CA GLY A 270 -3.53 -24.59 -16.70
C GLY A 270 -2.56 -23.42 -16.88
N LYS A 271 -1.42 -23.40 -16.18
CA LYS A 271 -0.39 -22.36 -16.38
C LYS A 271 0.20 -22.41 -17.80
N ALA A 272 0.44 -23.61 -18.33
CA ALA A 272 0.95 -23.76 -19.69
C ALA A 272 -0.07 -23.28 -20.74
N VAL A 273 -1.36 -23.51 -20.49
CA VAL A 273 -2.46 -23.00 -21.34
C VAL A 273 -2.56 -21.48 -21.27
N CYS A 274 -2.43 -20.89 -20.08
CA CYS A 274 -2.37 -19.44 -19.91
C CYS A 274 -1.18 -18.83 -20.68
N LYS A 275 -0.01 -19.47 -20.62
CA LYS A 275 1.18 -19.03 -21.36
C LYS A 275 0.98 -19.07 -22.88
N ALA A 276 0.46 -20.17 -23.41
CA ALA A 276 0.16 -20.30 -24.84
C ALA A 276 -0.88 -19.25 -25.29
N ALA A 277 -1.95 -19.08 -24.53
CA ALA A 277 -2.98 -18.07 -24.82
C ALA A 277 -2.41 -16.64 -24.80
N LEU A 278 -1.52 -16.33 -23.86
CA LEU A 278 -0.83 -15.04 -23.81
C LEU A 278 0.09 -14.82 -25.02
N GLN A 279 0.85 -15.84 -25.41
CA GLN A 279 1.71 -15.78 -26.59
C GLN A 279 0.88 -15.55 -27.86
N GLN A 280 -0.21 -16.31 -28.04
CA GLN A 280 -1.13 -16.19 -29.17
C GLN A 280 -1.78 -14.79 -29.20
N HIS A 281 -2.29 -14.31 -28.07
CA HIS A 281 -2.94 -13.00 -27.97
C HIS A 281 -2.02 -11.84 -28.34
N LEU A 282 -0.71 -11.99 -28.10
CA LEU A 282 0.30 -10.98 -28.42
C LEU A 282 1.05 -11.25 -29.73
N GLY A 283 0.66 -12.28 -30.49
CA GLY A 283 1.34 -12.67 -31.73
C GLY A 283 2.82 -13.02 -31.52
N LEU A 284 3.17 -13.59 -30.37
CA LEU A 284 4.47 -14.16 -30.07
C LEU A 284 4.50 -15.62 -30.57
N SER A 285 5.69 -16.17 -30.82
CA SER A 285 5.81 -17.58 -31.22
C SER A 285 5.37 -18.49 -30.07
N GLU A 286 4.41 -19.37 -30.35
CA GLU A 286 3.86 -20.34 -29.40
C GLU A 286 4.83 -21.50 -29.21
N HIS A 287 5.73 -21.35 -28.23
CA HIS A 287 6.68 -22.39 -27.83
C HIS A 287 6.67 -22.53 -26.32
N SER A 288 6.28 -23.71 -25.84
CA SER A 288 6.17 -24.02 -24.41
C SER A 288 7.51 -23.92 -23.67
N SER A 289 8.62 -24.19 -24.38
CA SER A 289 9.99 -24.11 -23.86
C SER A 289 10.58 -22.70 -23.82
N THR A 290 9.99 -21.73 -24.53
CA THR A 290 10.49 -20.35 -24.55
C THR A 290 10.13 -19.67 -23.24
N ILE A 291 11.11 -19.07 -22.57
CA ILE A 291 10.89 -18.39 -21.29
C ILE A 291 10.17 -17.07 -21.54
N LEU A 292 9.09 -16.82 -20.81
CA LEU A 292 8.31 -15.59 -20.91
C LEU A 292 8.52 -14.72 -19.67
N VAL A 293 8.97 -13.50 -19.89
CA VAL A 293 9.27 -12.52 -18.85
C VAL A 293 8.30 -11.35 -18.95
N GLY A 294 7.44 -11.20 -17.94
CA GLY A 294 6.54 -10.05 -17.81
C GLY A 294 7.19 -8.92 -17.01
N CYS A 295 6.82 -7.69 -17.31
CA CYS A 295 7.16 -6.50 -16.54
C CYS A 295 5.93 -5.60 -16.49
N ILE A 296 5.44 -5.33 -15.28
CA ILE A 296 4.23 -4.54 -15.05
C ILE A 296 4.61 -3.34 -14.19
N PHE A 297 4.21 -2.13 -14.60
CA PHE A 297 4.49 -0.90 -13.86
C PHE A 297 3.31 0.07 -13.88
N SER A 298 3.30 0.97 -12.89
CA SER A 298 2.26 1.99 -12.73
C SER A 298 2.34 3.03 -13.84
N LYS A 299 3.53 3.64 -14.03
CA LYS A 299 3.82 4.57 -15.14
C LYS A 299 5.07 4.16 -15.89
N VAL A 300 5.08 4.33 -17.21
CA VAL A 300 6.27 4.06 -18.05
C VAL A 300 7.45 4.95 -17.63
N SER A 301 7.17 6.17 -17.12
CA SER A 301 8.19 7.09 -16.61
C SER A 301 9.00 6.54 -15.45
N ASP A 302 8.44 5.59 -14.71
CA ASP A 302 9.07 4.99 -13.53
C ASP A 302 9.98 3.83 -13.94
N VAL A 303 9.97 3.44 -15.23
CA VAL A 303 10.83 2.40 -15.76
C VAL A 303 12.25 2.96 -15.91
N ASP A 304 13.19 2.38 -15.16
CA ASP A 304 14.61 2.52 -15.47
C ASP A 304 14.91 1.81 -16.79
N LEU A 305 14.69 2.55 -17.88
CA LEU A 305 14.83 2.04 -19.23
C LEU A 305 16.26 1.59 -19.52
N GLU A 306 17.27 2.17 -18.87
CA GLU A 306 18.67 1.75 -19.07
C GLU A 306 18.93 0.38 -18.46
N ASN A 307 18.47 0.14 -17.23
CA ASN A 307 18.58 -1.18 -16.61
C ASN A 307 17.73 -2.22 -17.36
N LEU A 308 16.52 -1.86 -17.79
CA LEU A 308 15.68 -2.73 -18.60
C LEU A 308 16.36 -3.09 -19.94
N ARG A 309 16.98 -2.11 -20.61
CA ARG A 309 17.77 -2.35 -21.84
C ARG A 309 18.97 -3.26 -21.56
N ALA A 310 19.66 -3.11 -20.43
CA ALA A 310 20.75 -3.99 -20.04
C ALA A 310 20.27 -5.43 -19.83
N VAL A 311 19.12 -5.61 -19.17
CA VAL A 311 18.44 -6.91 -19.01
C VAL A 311 18.09 -7.52 -20.38
N PHE A 312 17.49 -6.74 -21.29
CA PHE A 312 17.14 -7.22 -22.63
C PHE A 312 18.37 -7.62 -23.45
N ARG A 313 19.46 -6.85 -23.41
CA ARG A 313 20.71 -7.19 -24.12
C ARG A 313 21.30 -8.51 -23.64
N LYS A 314 21.26 -8.77 -22.32
CA LYS A 314 21.73 -10.04 -21.73
C LYS A 314 20.83 -11.21 -22.13
N ALA A 315 19.51 -11.02 -22.09
CA ALA A 315 18.54 -12.07 -22.38
C ALA A 315 18.34 -12.38 -23.87
N ARG A 316 18.65 -11.45 -24.78
CA ARG A 316 18.63 -11.67 -26.23
C ARG A 316 19.47 -12.86 -26.69
N ARG A 317 20.50 -13.22 -25.94
CA ARG A 317 21.37 -14.37 -26.21
C ARG A 317 20.70 -15.71 -25.87
N ILE A 318 19.53 -15.71 -25.22
CA ILE A 318 18.94 -16.85 -24.51
C ILE A 318 17.48 -17.11 -24.95
N ASP A 319 17.08 -16.78 -26.18
CA ASP A 319 15.72 -17.02 -26.72
C ASP A 319 14.58 -16.82 -25.70
N VAL A 320 14.43 -15.57 -25.25
CA VAL A 320 13.46 -15.14 -24.22
C VAL A 320 12.46 -14.17 -24.84
N GLN A 321 11.20 -14.29 -24.45
CA GLN A 321 10.15 -13.35 -24.80
C GLN A 321 9.89 -12.35 -23.67
N PHE A 322 9.64 -11.10 -24.01
CA PHE A 322 9.40 -10.02 -23.05
C PHE A 322 8.06 -9.35 -23.28
N ILE A 323 7.31 -9.16 -22.20
CA ILE A 323 6.05 -8.41 -22.19
C ILE A 323 6.23 -7.24 -21.22
N ILE A 324 5.97 -6.04 -21.71
CA ILE A 324 6.12 -4.80 -20.96
C ILE A 324 4.73 -4.15 -20.92
N LYS A 325 4.14 -4.01 -19.72
CA LYS A 325 2.81 -3.43 -19.53
C LYS A 325 2.83 -2.21 -18.62
N GLY A 326 2.29 -1.10 -19.13
CA GLY A 326 1.96 0.09 -18.35
C GLY A 326 0.50 0.14 -17.95
N ILE A 327 0.22 0.53 -16.71
CA ILE A 327 -1.15 0.57 -16.15
C ILE A 327 -1.78 1.98 -16.20
N SER A 328 -0.99 3.05 -16.35
CA SER A 328 -1.51 4.42 -16.24
C SER A 328 -2.46 4.85 -17.37
N LYS A 329 -3.57 5.50 -17.01
CA LYS A 329 -4.49 6.24 -17.91
C LYS A 329 -3.90 7.52 -18.53
N ILE A 330 -2.68 7.94 -18.13
CA ILE A 330 -2.11 9.22 -18.57
C ILE A 330 -1.33 8.99 -19.86
N SER A 331 -1.79 9.62 -20.94
CA SER A 331 -1.19 9.68 -22.26
C SER A 331 0.22 10.27 -22.23
N SER A 332 1.20 9.50 -21.75
CA SER A 332 2.63 9.79 -21.92
C SER A 332 3.13 9.17 -23.23
N VAL A 333 2.28 9.23 -24.26
CA VAL A 333 2.54 8.73 -25.62
C VAL A 333 3.76 9.44 -26.23
N ASN A 334 4.09 10.65 -25.76
CA ASN A 334 5.19 11.44 -26.32
C ASN A 334 6.59 11.12 -25.75
N LYS A 335 6.74 10.22 -24.76
CA LYS A 335 8.07 9.74 -24.32
C LYS A 335 8.40 8.32 -24.77
N LEU A 336 7.46 7.61 -25.40
CA LEU A 336 7.73 6.30 -26.00
C LEU A 336 8.55 6.39 -27.30
N GLY A 337 8.69 7.58 -27.90
CA GLY A 337 9.56 7.85 -29.04
C GLY A 337 10.99 7.32 -28.89
N LEU A 338 11.51 7.26 -27.66
CA LEU A 338 12.87 6.80 -27.33
C LEU A 338 12.95 5.30 -26.98
N VAL A 339 11.81 4.60 -26.90
CA VAL A 339 11.74 3.14 -26.75
C VAL A 339 11.70 2.44 -28.13
N HIS A 340 11.56 3.20 -29.23
CA HIS A 340 11.42 2.64 -30.59
C HIS A 340 12.67 2.03 -31.23
N GLU A 341 13.87 2.21 -30.67
CA GLU A 341 15.06 1.56 -31.23
C GLU A 341 15.26 0.08 -30.84
N PRO A 342 14.90 -0.41 -29.64
CA PRO A 342 14.78 -1.86 -29.43
C PRO A 342 13.56 -2.51 -30.12
N LEU A 343 12.65 -1.74 -30.74
CA LEU A 343 11.31 -2.15 -31.19
C LEU A 343 11.21 -2.80 -32.60
N LYS A 344 12.21 -3.54 -33.06
CA LYS A 344 12.05 -4.48 -34.19
C LYS A 344 12.32 -5.94 -33.82
N ASP A 345 12.34 -6.25 -32.52
CA ASP A 345 12.46 -7.63 -32.08
C ASP A 345 11.08 -8.32 -32.04
N LYS A 346 10.96 -9.42 -32.77
CA LYS A 346 9.74 -10.24 -32.77
C LYS A 346 9.40 -10.82 -31.38
N ASN A 347 10.37 -10.85 -30.45
CA ASN A 347 10.21 -11.43 -29.12
C ASN A 347 9.82 -10.42 -28.02
N VAL A 348 9.66 -9.13 -28.34
CA VAL A 348 9.29 -8.10 -27.34
C VAL A 348 7.92 -7.50 -27.69
N ARG A 349 7.06 -7.35 -26.68
CA ARG A 349 5.73 -6.73 -26.83
C ARG A 349 5.52 -5.67 -25.76
N PHE A 350 5.04 -4.52 -26.19
CA PHE A 350 4.63 -3.42 -25.32
C PHE A 350 3.12 -3.31 -25.34
N ILE A 351 2.54 -3.16 -24.16
CA ILE A 351 1.11 -3.07 -23.93
C ILE A 351 0.87 -1.81 -23.10
N ASP A 352 0.01 -0.94 -23.63
CA ASP A 352 -0.47 0.22 -22.90
C ASP A 352 -1.94 0.05 -22.53
N GLY A 353 -2.32 0.61 -21.39
CA GLY A 353 -3.70 0.66 -20.94
C GLY A 353 -4.06 -0.30 -19.81
N HIS A 354 -5.16 0.06 -19.17
CA HIS A 354 -5.71 -0.63 -18.01
C HIS A 354 -6.71 -1.71 -18.43
N ASP A 355 -6.21 -2.86 -18.85
CA ASP A 355 -7.00 -4.09 -19.01
C ASP A 355 -6.67 -5.06 -17.87
N GLU A 356 -7.64 -5.29 -16.98
CA GLU A 356 -7.50 -6.18 -15.82
C GLU A 356 -7.33 -7.64 -16.27
N LYS A 357 -8.22 -8.14 -17.14
CA LYS A 357 -8.15 -9.51 -17.68
C LYS A 357 -6.79 -9.82 -18.25
N GLN A 358 -6.23 -8.90 -19.03
CA GLN A 358 -4.91 -9.08 -19.61
C GLN A 358 -3.80 -9.05 -18.56
N SER A 359 -3.97 -8.30 -17.46
CA SER A 359 -3.00 -8.28 -16.36
C SER A 359 -2.96 -9.63 -15.64
N HIS A 360 -4.12 -10.21 -15.34
CA HIS A 360 -4.25 -11.57 -14.80
C HIS A 360 -3.57 -12.59 -15.71
N LEU A 361 -3.83 -12.52 -17.02
CA LEU A 361 -3.21 -13.40 -17.99
C LEU A 361 -1.68 -13.24 -18.06
N ILE A 362 -1.14 -12.02 -17.92
CA ILE A 362 0.31 -11.78 -17.87
C ILE A 362 0.94 -12.45 -16.65
N PHE A 363 0.36 -12.30 -15.46
CA PHE A 363 0.85 -13.00 -14.27
C PHE A 363 0.77 -14.52 -14.42
N ALA A 364 -0.34 -15.02 -14.97
CA ALA A 364 -0.53 -16.45 -15.18
C ALA A 364 0.44 -17.05 -16.22
N GLY A 365 0.61 -16.37 -17.35
CA GLY A 365 1.40 -16.87 -18.48
C GLY A 365 2.91 -16.67 -18.33
N SER A 366 3.37 -15.75 -17.48
CA SER A 366 4.79 -15.48 -17.31
C SER A 366 5.49 -16.52 -16.43
N ASP A 367 6.75 -16.81 -16.76
CA ASP A 367 7.64 -17.63 -15.91
C ASP A 367 8.38 -16.75 -14.89
N ILE A 368 8.71 -15.51 -15.28
CA ILE A 368 9.39 -14.50 -14.47
C ILE A 368 8.60 -13.20 -14.58
N ILE A 369 8.46 -12.48 -13.46
CA ILE A 369 7.99 -11.11 -13.43
C ILE A 369 9.10 -10.20 -12.91
N LEU A 370 9.49 -9.24 -13.74
CA LEU A 370 10.45 -8.21 -13.37
C LEU A 370 9.80 -7.19 -12.46
N CYS A 371 10.39 -7.00 -11.28
CA CYS A 371 9.94 -6.10 -10.22
C CYS A 371 10.93 -4.95 -10.09
N GLN A 372 10.44 -3.70 -10.06
CA GLN A 372 11.30 -2.54 -9.77
C GLN A 372 11.75 -2.54 -8.31
N SER A 373 10.85 -2.96 -7.43
CA SER A 373 11.06 -3.10 -6.00
C SER A 373 10.27 -4.32 -5.53
N PHE A 374 10.80 -5.04 -4.54
CA PHE A 374 10.03 -6.07 -3.83
C PHE A 374 9.08 -5.46 -2.79
N HIS A 375 9.26 -4.18 -2.45
CA HIS A 375 8.27 -3.39 -1.74
C HIS A 375 7.46 -2.58 -2.74
N ASP A 376 6.30 -3.14 -3.12
CA ASP A 376 5.34 -2.53 -4.02
C ASP A 376 3.94 -2.57 -3.38
N PRO A 377 3.64 -1.60 -2.49
CA PRO A 377 2.39 -1.59 -1.75
C PRO A 377 1.18 -1.16 -2.60
N VAL A 378 1.40 -0.68 -3.84
CA VAL A 378 0.35 -0.17 -4.71
C VAL A 378 -0.13 -1.26 -5.67
N LEU A 379 0.78 -1.81 -6.48
CA LEU A 379 0.40 -2.82 -7.48
C LEU A 379 0.55 -4.25 -6.96
N GLN A 380 1.33 -4.44 -5.90
CA GLN A 380 1.57 -5.74 -5.25
C GLN A 380 2.12 -6.77 -6.25
N VAL A 381 2.91 -6.31 -7.24
CA VAL A 381 3.43 -7.14 -8.35
C VAL A 381 4.19 -8.37 -7.83
N PRO A 382 5.12 -8.25 -6.85
CA PRO A 382 5.83 -9.42 -6.34
C PRO A 382 4.92 -10.48 -5.72
N LEU A 383 3.90 -10.07 -4.98
CA LEU A 383 2.96 -10.97 -4.31
C LEU A 383 2.10 -11.72 -5.33
N LYS A 384 1.56 -10.99 -6.31
CA LYS A 384 0.77 -11.56 -7.41
C LYS A 384 1.61 -12.50 -8.28
N ALA A 385 2.87 -12.15 -8.56
CA ALA A 385 3.78 -13.00 -9.30
C ALA A 385 3.95 -14.36 -8.60
N LEU A 386 4.28 -14.38 -7.30
CA LEU A 386 4.44 -15.62 -6.54
C LEU A 386 3.16 -16.45 -6.55
N LYS A 387 2.00 -15.83 -6.28
CA LYS A 387 0.70 -16.52 -6.24
C LYS A 387 0.33 -17.18 -7.57
N TYR A 388 0.68 -16.54 -8.69
CA TYR A 388 0.43 -17.08 -10.05
C TYR A 388 1.56 -17.97 -10.56
N GLY A 389 2.55 -18.28 -9.72
CA GLY A 389 3.64 -19.19 -10.05
C GLY A 389 4.67 -18.61 -11.01
N ALA A 390 4.93 -17.30 -10.92
CA ALA A 390 6.01 -16.62 -11.63
C ALA A 390 7.06 -16.12 -10.63
N ALA A 391 8.35 -16.22 -10.97
CA ALA A 391 9.40 -15.74 -10.08
C ALA A 391 9.52 -14.21 -10.13
N PRO A 392 9.44 -13.51 -8.98
CA PRO A 392 9.72 -12.09 -8.93
C PRO A 392 11.23 -11.86 -8.95
N ILE A 393 11.73 -11.12 -9.94
CA ILE A 393 13.16 -10.82 -10.10
C ILE A 393 13.35 -9.31 -10.18
N ALA A 394 14.30 -8.75 -9.43
CA ALA A 394 14.56 -7.32 -9.45
C ALA A 394 15.12 -6.84 -10.80
N VAL A 395 14.67 -5.67 -11.28
CA VAL A 395 15.20 -5.03 -12.50
C VAL A 395 16.65 -4.55 -12.31
N ASN A 396 17.01 -4.10 -11.11
CA ASN A 396 18.33 -3.53 -10.84
C ASN A 396 19.37 -4.62 -10.56
N SER A 397 20.38 -4.71 -11.43
CA SER A 397 21.55 -5.61 -11.30
C SER A 397 22.76 -4.96 -10.62
N ASN A 398 22.64 -3.75 -10.08
CA ASN A 398 23.74 -3.11 -9.36
C ASN A 398 23.66 -3.50 -7.88
N ASP A 399 24.60 -4.35 -7.53
CA ASP A 399 24.80 -5.10 -6.30
C ASP A 399 24.76 -4.34 -4.95
N ASP A 400 24.65 -3.00 -4.88
CA ASP A 400 24.85 -2.31 -3.59
C ASP A 400 23.58 -2.10 -2.74
N GLY A 401 22.39 -1.98 -3.35
CA GLY A 401 21.16 -1.74 -2.56
C GLY A 401 20.61 -2.99 -1.87
N PHE A 402 20.90 -4.16 -2.45
CA PHE A 402 20.36 -5.48 -2.06
C PHE A 402 21.40 -6.38 -1.37
N ARG A 403 22.71 -6.09 -1.44
CA ARG A 403 23.71 -6.88 -0.69
C ARG A 403 23.65 -6.72 0.84
N ASN A 404 22.97 -5.68 1.33
CA ASN A 404 22.78 -5.43 2.76
C ASN A 404 21.48 -6.05 3.33
N PHE A 405 21.00 -7.16 2.75
CA PHE A 405 19.83 -7.90 3.26
C PHE A 405 20.13 -8.85 4.41
N VAL A 406 21.42 -9.16 4.64
CA VAL A 406 21.84 -10.02 5.75
C VAL A 406 22.15 -9.16 6.96
N GLU A 407 21.13 -8.46 7.47
CA GLU A 407 21.14 -8.10 8.88
C GLU A 407 20.41 -9.23 9.61
N HIS A 408 21.07 -9.82 10.60
CA HIS A 408 20.47 -10.76 11.56
C HIS A 408 19.51 -10.02 12.51
N ASP A 409 18.59 -9.24 11.95
CA ASP A 409 17.53 -8.59 12.71
C ASP A 409 16.33 -9.56 12.77
N TYR A 410 15.99 -9.97 13.99
CA TYR A 410 14.94 -10.96 14.24
C TYR A 410 13.53 -10.43 13.93
N GLU A 411 13.39 -9.14 13.61
CA GLU A 411 12.13 -8.45 13.30
C GLU A 411 11.97 -8.22 11.77
N THR A 412 11.95 -9.31 10.99
CA THR A 412 11.68 -9.30 9.55
C THR A 412 10.40 -10.07 9.21
N THR A 413 9.69 -9.61 8.18
CA THR A 413 8.43 -10.22 7.71
C THR A 413 8.69 -11.58 7.04
N ASN A 414 7.68 -12.44 6.99
CA ASN A 414 7.75 -13.72 6.29
C ASN A 414 8.04 -13.54 4.80
N PHE A 415 7.43 -12.53 4.18
CA PHE A 415 7.71 -12.18 2.79
C PHE A 415 9.18 -11.77 2.59
N SER A 416 9.73 -10.91 3.45
CA SER A 416 11.13 -10.49 3.36
C SER A 416 12.09 -11.69 3.48
N ARG A 417 11.84 -12.58 4.44
CA ARG A 417 12.65 -13.80 4.65
C ARG A 417 12.59 -14.73 3.44
N PHE A 418 11.40 -14.92 2.87
CA PHE A 418 11.21 -15.76 1.69
C PHE A 418 11.91 -15.18 0.45
N ILE A 419 11.71 -13.89 0.16
CA ILE A 419 12.37 -13.21 -0.96
C ILE A 419 13.88 -13.27 -0.78
N SER A 420 14.40 -12.88 0.38
CA SER A 420 15.85 -12.82 0.63
C SER A 420 16.54 -14.18 0.47
N SER A 421 15.89 -15.26 0.90
CA SER A 421 16.44 -16.62 0.78
C SER A 421 16.30 -17.24 -0.61
N THR A 422 15.31 -16.81 -1.41
CA THR A 422 14.95 -17.49 -2.67
C THR A 422 15.28 -16.68 -3.93
N PHE A 423 14.93 -15.39 -3.95
CA PHE A 423 14.95 -14.55 -5.16
C PHE A 423 15.74 -13.23 -5.02
N GLY A 424 15.99 -12.74 -3.80
CA GLY A 424 16.50 -11.40 -3.53
C GLY A 424 17.87 -11.11 -4.14
N ASN A 425 18.73 -12.12 -4.20
CA ASN A 425 20.07 -12.01 -4.81
C ASN A 425 20.15 -12.63 -6.22
N MET A 426 19.01 -13.00 -6.79
CA MET A 426 18.96 -13.67 -8.09
C MET A 426 18.85 -12.64 -9.21
N SER A 427 19.87 -12.60 -10.07
CA SER A 427 19.81 -11.86 -11.32
C SER A 427 18.96 -12.59 -12.37
N ILE A 428 18.49 -11.84 -13.38
CA ILE A 428 17.76 -12.43 -14.51
C ILE A 428 18.54 -13.54 -15.22
N THR A 429 19.86 -13.38 -15.39
CA THR A 429 20.70 -14.40 -16.04
C THR A 429 20.73 -15.69 -15.22
N GLN A 430 20.90 -15.58 -13.90
CA GLN A 430 20.86 -16.74 -13.00
C GLN A 430 19.50 -17.43 -13.00
N ALA A 431 18.41 -16.66 -13.04
CA ALA A 431 17.06 -17.20 -13.14
C ALA A 431 16.87 -18.00 -14.45
N LEU A 432 17.27 -17.41 -15.59
CA LEU A 432 17.19 -18.07 -16.90
C LEU A 432 18.04 -19.35 -16.95
N ASP A 433 19.25 -19.32 -16.39
CA ASP A 433 20.13 -20.48 -16.31
C ASP A 433 19.56 -21.59 -15.41
N GLU A 434 18.94 -21.25 -14.28
CA GLU A 434 18.32 -22.22 -13.38
C GLU A 434 17.07 -22.84 -14.00
N ILE A 435 16.24 -22.07 -14.71
CA ILE A 435 15.08 -22.60 -15.46
C ILE A 435 15.52 -23.63 -16.49
N ARG A 436 16.58 -23.36 -17.25
CA ARG A 436 17.06 -24.23 -18.34
C ARG A 436 17.79 -25.46 -17.83
N ASN A 437 18.72 -25.27 -16.90
CA ASN A 437 19.64 -26.32 -16.47
C ASN A 437 19.13 -27.12 -15.27
N ASN A 438 18.21 -26.54 -14.47
CA ASN A 438 17.66 -27.18 -13.26
C ASN A 438 16.12 -27.01 -13.16
N PRO A 439 15.35 -27.41 -14.18
CA PRO A 439 13.90 -27.15 -14.25
C PRO A 439 13.10 -27.77 -13.09
N SER A 440 13.54 -28.93 -12.56
CA SER A 440 12.90 -29.57 -11.40
C SER A 440 13.07 -28.76 -10.12
N LYS A 441 14.27 -28.20 -9.90
CA LYS A 441 14.57 -27.33 -8.76
C LYS A 441 13.81 -26.02 -8.87
N TRP A 442 13.76 -25.41 -10.06
CA TRP A 442 12.98 -24.21 -10.33
C TRP A 442 11.50 -24.45 -10.05
N LYS A 443 10.92 -25.53 -10.59
CA LYS A 443 9.52 -25.89 -10.37
C LYS A 443 9.20 -26.01 -8.88
N ARG A 444 10.07 -26.64 -8.09
CA ARG A 444 9.88 -26.74 -6.62
C ARG A 444 9.87 -25.36 -5.97
N LYS A 445 10.83 -24.47 -6.27
CA LYS A 445 10.84 -23.09 -5.74
C LYS A 445 9.54 -22.34 -6.03
N ILE A 446 9.00 -22.50 -7.24
CA ILE A 446 7.73 -21.88 -7.65
C ILE A 446 6.54 -22.49 -6.90
N MET A 447 6.51 -23.82 -6.71
CA MET A 447 5.45 -24.46 -5.93
C MET A 447 5.48 -24.01 -4.47
N ASP A 448 6.66 -24.00 -3.85
CA ASP A 448 6.85 -23.53 -2.48
C ASP A 448 6.39 -22.06 -2.34
N ALA A 449 6.70 -21.21 -3.33
CA ALA A 449 6.23 -19.82 -3.40
C ALA A 449 4.70 -19.71 -3.46
N MET A 450 4.03 -20.56 -4.24
CA MET A 450 2.58 -20.54 -4.42
C MET A 450 1.80 -21.03 -3.18
N GLU A 451 2.43 -21.86 -2.34
CA GLU A 451 1.84 -22.38 -1.09
C GLU A 451 1.86 -21.34 0.04
N MET A 452 2.77 -20.37 -0.03
CA MET A 452 2.88 -19.32 0.98
C MET A 452 1.69 -18.35 0.90
N ASP A 453 1.10 -18.05 2.06
CA ASP A 453 0.04 -17.06 2.17
C ASP A 453 0.62 -15.67 2.50
N PHE A 454 0.54 -14.76 1.53
CA PHE A 454 0.88 -13.34 1.68
C PHE A 454 -0.34 -12.43 1.50
N SER A 455 -1.55 -12.97 1.68
CA SER A 455 -2.79 -12.22 1.59
C SER A 455 -2.95 -11.23 2.75
N TRP A 456 -3.96 -10.37 2.68
CA TRP A 456 -4.34 -9.51 3.80
C TRP A 456 -4.73 -10.29 5.06
N ASP A 457 -5.26 -11.51 4.93
CA ASP A 457 -5.70 -12.37 6.04
C ASP A 457 -4.55 -12.97 6.86
N ALA A 458 -3.36 -13.02 6.26
CA ALA A 458 -2.16 -13.62 6.83
C ALA A 458 -1.41 -12.66 7.78
N GLU A 459 -0.08 -12.60 7.64
CA GLU A 459 0.84 -11.88 8.52
C GLU A 459 0.45 -10.42 8.75
N CYS A 460 -0.08 -9.73 7.73
CA CYS A 460 -0.54 -8.35 7.88
C CYS A 460 -1.64 -8.24 8.94
N CYS A 461 -2.74 -9.00 8.81
CA CYS A 461 -3.83 -8.97 9.77
C CYS A 461 -3.40 -9.46 11.16
N ASP A 462 -2.55 -10.49 11.24
CA ASP A 462 -2.04 -11.02 12.52
C ASP A 462 -1.26 -9.97 13.32
N ILE A 463 -0.37 -9.22 12.65
CA ILE A 463 0.41 -8.16 13.30
C ILE A 463 -0.51 -7.05 13.81
N HIS A 464 -1.52 -6.65 13.02
CA HIS A 464 -2.47 -5.62 13.44
C HIS A 464 -3.36 -6.10 14.60
N ALA A 465 -3.91 -7.31 14.53
CA ALA A 465 -4.72 -7.89 15.61
C ALA A 465 -3.92 -7.99 16.93
N SER A 466 -2.66 -8.41 16.85
CA SER A 466 -1.73 -8.44 17.98
C SER A 466 -1.48 -7.02 18.52
N ALA A 467 -1.26 -6.04 17.63
CA ALA A 467 -1.07 -4.65 18.01
C ALA A 467 -2.28 -4.04 18.71
N TYR A 468 -3.50 -4.28 18.22
CA TYR A 468 -4.74 -3.84 18.86
C TYR A 468 -4.91 -4.47 20.25
N THR A 469 -4.68 -5.79 20.34
CA THR A 469 -4.80 -6.53 21.61
C THR A 469 -3.80 -6.02 22.65
N ALA A 470 -2.57 -5.74 22.23
CA ALA A 470 -1.51 -5.26 23.13
C ALA A 470 -1.83 -3.88 23.74
N ILE A 471 -2.53 -3.01 23.02
CA ILE A 471 -2.87 -1.68 23.52
C ILE A 471 -4.20 -1.61 24.24
N LYS A 472 -5.17 -2.48 23.90
CA LYS A 472 -6.51 -2.50 24.53
C LYS A 472 -6.46 -2.65 26.06
N ASN A 473 -5.41 -3.27 26.59
CA ASN A 473 -5.25 -3.53 28.03
C ASN A 473 -4.36 -2.51 28.77
N LEU A 474 -3.78 -1.54 28.06
CA LEU A 474 -3.16 -0.35 28.66
C LEU A 474 -4.26 0.59 29.13
#